data_AF-A0A931R0D8-F1
#
_entry.id   AF-A0A931R0D8-F1
#
_cell.length_a   1.000
_cell.length_b   1.000
_cell.length_c   1.000
_cell.angle_alpha   90.00
_cell.angle_beta   90.00
_cell.angle_gamma   90.00
#
_symmetry.space_group_name_H-M   'P 1'
#
loop_
_entity.id
_entity.type
_entity.pdbx_description
1 polymer ?
#
loop_
_entity_poly.entity_id
_entity_poly.type
_entity_poly.pdbx_seq_one_letter_code
_entity_poly.pdbx_strand_id
1 'polypeptide(L)' 'NLAELDAARKGPLVIKERVRSIGGELVVESAPGRGARLEILIPQKAHG' A
#
# COMPACT_ATOMS: atom_id res chain seq x y z
N ASN A 1 9.59 0.37 12.10
CA ASN A 1 10.17 1.66 11.66
C ASN A 1 10.21 1.67 10.12
N LEU A 2 9.97 2.80 9.43
CA LEU A 2 10.02 2.85 7.95
C LEU A 2 11.43 2.46 7.44
N ALA A 3 12.48 2.93 8.12
CA ALA A 3 13.86 2.63 7.78
C ALA A 3 14.19 1.12 7.80
N GLU A 4 13.57 0.34 8.68
CA GLU A 4 13.75 -1.12 8.73
C GLU A 4 13.07 -1.81 7.53
N LEU A 5 11.90 -1.31 7.12
CA LEU A 5 11.20 -1.82 5.94
C LEU A 5 11.96 -1.49 4.66
N ASP A 6 12.60 -0.33 4.61
CA ASP A 6 13.45 0.10 3.50
C ASP A 6 14.72 -0.76 3.43
N ALA A 7 15.41 -0.94 4.56
CA ALA A 7 16.60 -1.80 4.65
C ALA A 7 16.28 -3.25 4.23
N ALA A 8 15.12 -3.77 4.63
CA ALA A 8 14.66 -5.11 4.27
C ALA A 8 14.00 -5.20 2.88
N ARG A 9 13.82 -4.08 2.17
CA ARG A 9 13.05 -3.96 0.91
C ARG A 9 11.63 -4.54 1.01
N LYS A 10 11.02 -4.43 2.18
CA LYS A 10 9.68 -4.96 2.50
C LYS A 10 8.55 -3.94 2.40
N GLY A 11 8.87 -2.66 2.17
CA GLY A 11 7.87 -1.58 2.06
C GLY A 11 6.65 -1.94 1.18
N PRO A 12 6.85 -2.32 -0.10
CA PRO A 12 5.74 -2.66 -1.00
C PRO A 12 4.90 -3.86 -0.55
N LEU A 13 5.53 -4.87 0.06
CA LEU A 13 4.82 -6.05 0.57
C LEU A 13 3.95 -5.68 1.78
N VAL A 14 4.54 -4.98 2.75
CA VAL A 14 3.88 -4.63 4.00
C VAL A 14 2.71 -3.66 3.76
N ILE A 15 2.83 -2.74 2.80
CA ILE A 15 1.72 -1.86 2.41
C ILE A 15 0.55 -2.66 1.82
N LYS A 16 0.81 -3.64 0.93
CA LYS A 16 -0.23 -4.53 0.38
C LYS A 16 -0.95 -5.32 1.47
N GLU A 17 -0.20 -5.92 2.39
CA GLU A 17 -0.74 -6.69 3.51
C GLU A 17 -1.62 -5.84 4.42
N ARG A 18 -1.16 -4.62 4.76
CA ARG A 18 -1.90 -3.71 5.64
C ARG A 18 -3.20 -3.23 5.01
N VAL A 19 -3.17 -2.80 3.74
CA VAL A 19 -4.38 -2.37 3.03
C VAL A 19 -5.41 -3.51 2.99
N ARG A 20 -4.99 -4.74 2.68
CA ARG A 20 -5.87 -5.91 2.73
C ARG A 20 -6.44 -6.18 4.13
N SER A 21 -5.61 -6.06 5.17
CA SER A 21 -6.04 -6.35 6.56
C SER A 21 -7.14 -5.42 7.07
N ILE A 22 -7.27 -4.22 6.50
CA ILE A 22 -8.30 -3.24 6.86
C ILE A 22 -9.47 -3.25 5.87
N GLY A 23 -9.55 -4.28 5.00
CA GLY A 23 -10.60 -4.41 3.98
C GLY A 23 -10.50 -3.40 2.85
N GLY A 24 -9.34 -2.77 2.67
CA GLY A 24 -9.08 -1.85 1.58
C GLY A 24 -8.53 -2.52 0.33
N GLU A 25 -8.45 -1.75 -0.75
CA GLU A 25 -7.87 -2.14 -2.03
C GLU A 25 -6.68 -1.26 -2.36
N LEU A 26 -5.65 -1.85 -2.98
CA LEU A 26 -4.46 -1.15 -3.45
C LEU A 26 -4.18 -1.50 -4.90
N VAL A 27 -4.14 -0.48 -5.74
CA VAL A 27 -3.71 -0.56 -7.14
C VAL A 27 -2.33 0.08 -7.27
N VAL A 28 -1.43 -0.61 -7.98
CA VAL A 28 -0.07 -0.13 -8.26
C VAL A 28 0.14 -0.12 -9.76
N GLU A 29 0.38 1.07 -10.30
CA GLU A 29 0.68 1.28 -11.72
C GLU A 29 2.10 1.81 -11.84
N SER A 30 3.02 0.98 -12.37
CA SER A 30 4.42 1.35 -12.53
C SER A 30 4.79 1.43 -14.00
N ALA A 31 5.56 2.45 -14.38
CA ALA A 31 6.10 2.60 -15.73
C ALA A 31 7.62 2.84 -15.67
N PRO A 32 8.44 2.07 -16.43
CA PRO A 32 9.89 2.25 -16.46
C PRO A 32 10.27 3.72 -16.74
N GLY A 33 11.16 4.27 -15.92
CA GLY A 33 11.62 5.66 -16.05
C GLY A 33 10.61 6.74 -15.65
N ARG A 34 9.39 6.40 -15.20
CA ARG A 34 8.35 7.37 -14.81
C ARG A 34 7.88 7.24 -13.36
N GLY A 35 8.41 6.27 -12.62
CA GLY A 35 8.02 5.97 -11.25
C GLY A 35 6.78 5.10 -11.16
N ALA A 36 6.02 5.24 -10.08
CA ALA A 36 4.81 4.47 -9.82
C ALA A 36 3.68 5.36 -9.26
N ARG A 37 2.46 5.08 -9.69
CA ARG A 37 1.22 5.61 -9.11
C ARG A 37 0.62 4.55 -8.19
N LEU A 38 0.21 4.99 -7.01
CA LEU A 38 -0.48 4.16 -6.02
C LEU A 38 -1.89 4.73 -5.80
N GLU A 39 -2.89 3.87 -5.85
CA GLU A 39 -4.27 4.21 -5.52
C GLU A 39 -4.74 3.30 -4.38
N ILE A 40 -5.25 3.89 -3.30
CA ILE A 40 -5.65 3.18 -2.08
C ILE A 40 -7.10 3.53 -1.77
N LEU A 41 -7.97 2.51 -1.79
CA LEU A 41 -9.37 2.62 -1.37
C LEU A 41 -9.49 2.03 0.04
N ILE A 42 -9.97 2.82 0.99
CA ILE A 42 -10.24 2.37 2.37
C ILE A 42 -11.74 2.42 2.62
N PRO A 43 -12.37 1.33 3.08
CA PRO A 43 -13.79 1.35 3.41
C PRO A 43 -14.04 2.34 4.55
N GLN A 44 -15.02 3.22 4.36
CA GLN A 44 -15.51 4.05 5.45
C GLN A 44 -16.21 3.14 6.46
N LYS A 45 -15.90 3.28 7.75
CA LYS A 45 -16.72 2.64 8.78
C LYS A 45 -18.13 3.21 8.66
N ALA A 46 -19.12 2.34 8.44
CA ALA A 46 -20.51 2.74 8.63
C ALA A 46 -20.66 3.15 10.11
N HIS A 47 -20.96 4.43 10.35
CA HIS A 47 -21.46 4.84 11.65
C HIS A 47 -22.90 4.32 11.73
N GLY A 48 -23.07 3.16 12.37
CA GLY A 48 -24.35 2.65 12.83
C GLY A 48 -24.68 3.18 14.21
#